data_AF-A0A9E2N338-F1
#
_entry.id   AF-A0A9E2N338-F1
#
_cell.length_a   1.000
_cell.length_b   1.000
_cell.length_c   1.000
_cell.angle_alpha   90.00
_cell.angle_beta   90.00
_cell.angle_gamma   90.00
#
_symmetry.space_group_name_H-M   'P 1'
#
loop_
_entity.id
_entity.type
_entity.pdbx_description
1 polymer ?
#
loop_
_entity_poly.entity_id
_entity_poly.type
_entity_poly.pdbx_seq_one_letter_code
_entity_poly.pdbx_strand_id
1 'polypeptide(L)'
;MGRQNPKLQRQSLSRFLTYVLGVRPDEFGLLADEEGFIPLKELLWALGEVEGWSYVRQSQIDDLLRAPDRTRFEIRDRSIRVAPEQTELPLGPYEAVRPPDLLFHAARRKAYPVILEEGLRPGARPFVLLFPDRDMALRVGRRRDPNPVFLTVRAKSASDQGVVFFRFLETIYLVESLAPSLFTGPPLPKEKEPPEKKARPETPPQPPTPGSFILQPDRRVEPDGRSSKKRKKGDVPDWKRASRKMRREKGG
;
A
#
# COMPACT_ATOMS: atom_id res chain seq x y z
N MET A 1 -11.62 21.04 23.83
CA MET A 1 -10.24 20.79 23.33
C MET A 1 -9.68 22.12 22.84
N GLY A 2 -8.68 22.67 23.54
CA GLY A 2 -8.12 23.98 23.24
C GLY A 2 -7.32 23.95 21.92
N ARG A 3 -7.58 24.93 21.03
CA ARG A 3 -6.76 25.16 19.84
C ARG A 3 -5.36 25.55 20.30
N GLN A 4 -4.41 24.64 20.24
CA GLN A 4 -3.01 24.94 20.46
C GLN A 4 -2.53 25.95 19.41
N ASN A 5 -1.65 26.88 19.82
CA ASN A 5 -1.11 27.92 18.96
C ASN A 5 -0.28 27.30 17.81
N PRO A 6 -0.61 27.55 16.53
CA PRO A 6 0.06 26.91 15.39
C PRO A 6 1.56 27.21 15.31
N LYS A 7 2.01 28.36 15.84
CA LYS A 7 3.43 28.72 15.91
C LYS A 7 4.21 27.83 16.90
N LEU A 8 3.62 27.57 18.07
CA LEU A 8 4.22 26.70 19.10
C LEU A 8 4.25 25.24 18.64
N GLN A 9 3.20 24.79 17.94
CA GLN A 9 3.18 23.45 17.34
C GLN A 9 4.28 23.28 16.29
N ARG A 10 4.50 24.29 15.44
CA ARG A 10 5.56 24.27 14.43
C ARG A 10 6.96 24.19 15.06
N GLN A 11 7.23 25.01 16.07
CA GLN A 11 8.51 24.98 16.79
C GLN A 11 8.75 23.63 17.48
N SER A 12 7.70 23.10 18.12
CA SER A 12 7.77 21.79 18.76
C SER A 12 8.04 20.67 17.75
N LEU A 13 7.37 20.73 16.59
CA LEU A 13 7.58 19.76 15.50
C LEU A 13 8.99 19.85 14.93
N SER A 14 9.49 21.07 14.70
CA SER A 14 10.86 21.29 14.24
C SER A 14 11.88 20.71 15.22
N ARG A 15 11.74 20.98 16.51
CA ARG A 15 12.62 20.40 17.54
C ARG A 15 12.53 18.88 17.55
N PHE A 16 11.33 18.32 17.47
CA PHE A 16 11.14 16.87 17.46
C PHE A 16 11.74 16.22 16.22
N LEU A 17 11.52 16.78 15.03
CA LEU A 17 12.12 16.29 13.79
C LEU A 17 13.64 16.41 13.79
N THR A 18 14.20 17.44 14.44
CA THR A 18 15.66 17.55 14.60
C THR A 18 16.21 16.33 15.36
N TYR A 19 15.53 15.91 16.44
CA TYR A 19 15.91 14.71 17.18
C TYR A 19 15.74 13.42 16.38
N VAL A 20 14.55 13.23 15.79
CA VAL A 20 14.20 12.01 15.04
C VAL A 20 15.09 11.81 13.82
N LEU A 21 15.44 12.88 13.11
CA LEU A 21 16.22 12.81 11.87
C LEU A 21 17.72 12.99 12.08
N GLY A 22 18.13 13.69 13.14
CA GLY A 22 19.51 14.11 13.33
C GLY A 22 20.24 13.48 14.51
N VAL A 23 19.53 12.79 15.42
CA VAL A 23 20.15 12.26 16.66
C VAL A 23 19.86 10.78 16.83
N ARG A 24 18.59 10.37 16.98
CA ARG A 24 18.18 8.98 17.24
C ARG A 24 17.07 8.48 16.31
N PRO A 25 17.28 8.43 14.99
CA PRO A 25 16.33 7.79 14.06
C PRO A 25 16.11 6.30 14.35
N ASP A 26 17.10 5.63 14.94
CA ASP A 26 17.08 4.21 15.24
C ASP A 26 16.01 3.84 16.29
N GLU A 27 15.76 4.70 17.27
CA GLU A 27 14.66 4.57 18.25
C GLU A 27 13.27 4.54 17.60
N PHE A 28 13.16 5.09 16.40
CA PHE A 28 11.94 5.08 15.61
C PHE A 28 11.98 4.02 14.51
N GLY A 29 12.99 3.16 14.48
CA GLY A 29 13.18 2.15 13.43
C GLY A 29 13.36 2.78 12.05
N LEU A 30 13.94 3.98 11.99
CA LEU A 30 14.24 4.69 10.76
C LEU A 30 15.71 4.51 10.43
N LEU A 31 15.98 4.15 9.18
CA LEU A 31 17.33 4.09 8.63
C LEU A 31 17.58 5.31 7.74
N ALA A 32 18.52 6.14 8.15
CA ALA A 32 19.10 7.20 7.33
C ALA A 32 20.17 6.60 6.42
N ASP A 33 20.27 7.08 5.18
CA ASP A 33 21.38 6.71 4.29
C ASP A 33 22.72 7.35 4.70
N GLU A 34 23.77 7.11 3.92
CA GLU A 34 25.12 7.63 4.18
C GLU A 34 25.17 9.17 4.20
N GLU A 35 24.20 9.82 3.56
CA GLU A 35 24.03 11.27 3.53
C GLU A 35 23.07 11.77 4.61
N GLY A 36 22.49 10.90 5.42
CA GLY A 36 21.54 11.25 6.48
C GLY A 36 20.08 11.35 6.03
N PHE A 37 19.76 11.02 4.76
CA PHE A 37 18.40 11.09 4.25
C PHE A 37 17.54 9.91 4.69
N ILE A 38 16.32 10.22 5.14
CA ILE A 38 15.29 9.26 5.50
C ILE A 38 14.09 9.42 4.55
N PRO A 39 13.56 8.34 3.96
CA PRO A 39 12.34 8.39 3.17
C PRO A 39 11.16 9.00 3.94
N LEU A 40 10.56 10.05 3.39
CA LEU A 40 9.47 10.81 4.03
C LEU A 40 8.29 9.92 4.39
N LYS A 41 8.01 8.90 3.56
CA LYS A 41 6.95 7.92 3.81
C LYS A 41 7.19 7.13 5.10
N GLU A 42 8.42 6.73 5.37
CA GLU A 42 8.76 5.98 6.57
C GLU A 42 8.75 6.86 7.81
N LEU A 43 9.24 8.10 7.69
CA LEU A 43 9.11 9.12 8.73
C LEU A 43 7.63 9.31 9.12
N LEU A 44 6.74 9.54 8.15
CA LEU A 44 5.31 9.74 8.41
C LEU A 44 4.66 8.53 9.09
N TRP A 45 5.05 7.30 8.73
CA TRP A 45 4.60 6.11 9.44
C TRP A 45 5.08 6.07 10.89
N ALA A 46 6.35 6.39 11.13
CA ALA A 46 6.91 6.43 12.47
C ALA A 46 6.24 7.51 13.33
N LEU A 47 6.05 8.72 12.80
CA LEU A 47 5.34 9.81 13.48
C LEU A 47 3.89 9.46 13.83
N GLY A 48 3.24 8.64 12.98
CA GLY A 48 1.90 8.11 13.21
C GLY A 48 1.75 7.32 14.52
N GLU A 49 2.83 6.72 15.00
CA GLU A 49 2.87 5.92 16.22
C GLU A 49 3.18 6.74 17.48
N VAL A 50 3.73 7.94 17.32
CA VAL A 50 4.17 8.75 18.47
C VAL A 50 3.00 9.58 18.97
N GLU A 51 2.72 9.47 20.26
CA GLU A 51 1.70 10.28 20.91
C GLU A 51 2.00 11.78 20.71
N GLY A 52 0.96 12.54 20.38
CA GLY A 52 1.10 13.97 20.07
C GLY A 52 1.60 14.29 18.67
N TRP A 53 2.07 13.32 17.88
CA TRP A 53 2.54 13.53 16.49
C TRP A 53 1.76 12.77 15.43
N SER A 54 0.77 11.96 15.82
CA SER A 54 -0.05 11.17 14.90
C SER A 54 -0.90 12.00 13.91
N TYR A 55 -1.08 13.30 14.16
CA TYR A 55 -1.75 14.24 13.26
C TYR A 55 -0.85 14.75 12.13
N VAL A 56 0.47 14.57 12.22
CA VAL A 56 1.42 15.10 11.24
C VAL A 56 1.21 14.42 9.90
N ARG A 57 1.09 15.23 8.85
CA ARG A 57 1.03 14.82 7.44
C ARG A 57 2.15 15.53 6.68
N GLN A 58 2.31 15.14 5.42
CA GLN A 58 3.27 15.77 4.52
C GLN A 58 3.10 17.30 4.46
N SER A 59 1.86 17.81 4.48
CA SER A 59 1.61 19.26 4.45
C SER A 59 2.23 20.01 5.63
N GLN A 60 2.22 19.44 6.85
CA GLN A 60 2.88 20.07 8.00
C GLN A 60 4.42 20.08 7.86
N ILE A 61 4.99 19.07 7.20
CA ILE A 61 6.42 19.02 6.90
C ILE A 61 6.76 20.04 5.80
N ASP A 62 5.92 20.16 4.77
CA ASP A 62 6.09 21.16 3.71
C ASP A 62 5.99 22.59 4.28
N ASP A 63 5.08 22.83 5.21
CA ASP A 63 4.94 24.13 5.90
C ASP A 63 6.19 24.47 6.74
N LEU A 64 6.84 23.47 7.33
CA LEU A 64 8.11 23.65 8.03
C LEU A 64 9.23 24.05 7.08
N LEU A 65 9.30 23.41 5.91
CA LEU A 65 10.33 23.68 4.90
C LEU A 65 10.17 25.06 4.22
N ARG A 66 8.95 25.63 4.22
CA ARG A 66 8.67 26.99 3.72
C ARG A 66 8.99 28.09 4.73
N ALA A 67 9.22 27.75 5.99
CA ALA A 67 9.56 28.73 7.02
C ALA A 67 10.95 29.34 6.75
N PRO A 68 11.21 30.58 7.22
CA PRO A 68 12.51 31.23 7.03
C PRO A 68 13.69 30.45 7.66
N ASP A 69 13.43 29.59 8.64
CA ASP A 69 14.40 28.67 9.26
C ASP A 69 14.71 27.42 8.39
N ARG A 70 14.60 27.55 7.06
CA ARG A 70 14.80 26.46 6.09
C ARG A 70 16.17 25.80 6.17
N THR A 71 17.16 26.47 6.76
CA THR A 71 18.54 25.99 6.86
C THR A 71 18.72 24.73 7.71
N ARG A 72 17.70 24.28 8.45
CA ARG A 72 17.82 23.09 9.29
C ARG A 72 17.50 21.78 8.58
N PHE A 73 16.60 21.79 7.60
CA PHE A 73 16.13 20.56 6.96
C PHE A 73 16.32 20.63 5.46
N GLU A 74 16.79 19.53 4.89
CA GLU A 74 16.94 19.37 3.46
C GLU A 74 16.02 18.27 2.95
N ILE A 75 15.45 18.48 1.77
CA ILE A 75 14.58 17.50 1.11
C ILE A 75 15.12 17.20 -0.29
N ARG A 76 15.23 15.91 -0.61
CA ARG A 76 15.68 15.39 -1.91
C ARG A 76 14.88 14.14 -2.24
N ASP A 77 14.25 14.10 -3.41
CA ASP A 77 13.53 12.92 -3.93
C ASP A 77 12.56 12.24 -2.93
N ARG A 78 11.80 13.05 -2.19
CA ARG A 78 10.88 12.59 -1.12
C ARG A 78 11.58 11.92 0.07
N SER A 79 12.84 12.26 0.31
CA SER A 79 13.58 11.96 1.53
C SER A 79 13.99 13.25 2.20
N ILE A 80 14.07 13.23 3.53
CA ILE A 80 14.37 14.40 4.36
C ILE A 80 15.54 14.08 5.29
N ARG A 81 16.40 15.08 5.53
CA ARG A 81 17.48 15.03 6.54
C ARG A 81 17.57 16.33 7.33
N VAL A 82 18.26 16.29 8.46
CA VAL A 82 18.83 17.49 9.08
C VAL A 82 20.09 17.86 8.30
N ALA A 83 20.35 19.16 8.15
CA ALA A 83 21.56 19.64 7.47
C ALA A 83 22.83 18.97 8.04
N PRO A 84 23.80 18.56 7.21
CA PRO A 84 25.00 17.83 7.65
C PRO A 84 25.78 18.53 8.77
N GLU A 85 25.75 19.86 8.84
CA GLU A 85 26.44 20.65 9.86
C GLU A 85 25.70 20.71 11.21
N GLN A 86 24.44 20.25 11.25
CA GLN A 86 23.54 20.31 12.40
C GLN A 86 23.09 18.91 12.89
N THR A 87 23.55 17.85 12.23
CA THR A 87 23.21 16.47 12.58
C THR A 87 24.28 15.88 13.51
N GLU A 88 23.85 15.02 14.43
CA GLU A 88 24.72 14.19 15.27
C GLU A 88 24.88 12.77 14.69
N LEU A 89 24.25 12.49 13.54
CA LEU A 89 24.37 11.20 12.87
C LEU A 89 25.78 10.96 12.33
N PRO A 90 26.31 9.72 12.43
CA PRO A 90 27.48 9.33 11.67
C PRO A 90 27.11 9.30 10.18
N LEU A 91 27.65 10.26 9.42
CA LEU A 91 27.52 10.29 7.96
C LEU A 91 28.64 9.46 7.32
N GLY A 92 28.34 8.84 6.18
CA GLY A 92 29.24 7.93 5.48
C GLY A 92 28.77 6.46 5.53
N PRO A 93 29.61 5.54 5.04
CA PRO A 93 29.27 4.13 4.94
C PRO A 93 29.06 3.51 6.31
N TYR A 94 28.13 2.56 6.40
CA TYR A 94 27.91 1.81 7.64
C TYR A 94 29.12 0.94 7.98
N GLU A 95 29.44 0.85 9.26
CA GLU A 95 30.54 0.03 9.73
C GLU A 95 30.13 -1.44 9.81
N ALA A 96 31.01 -2.32 9.33
CA ALA A 96 30.85 -3.77 9.47
C ALA A 96 31.05 -4.17 10.93
N VAL A 97 30.17 -5.01 11.47
CA VAL A 97 30.20 -5.45 12.86
C VAL A 97 29.97 -6.95 12.99
N ARG A 98 30.45 -7.53 14.09
CA ARG A 98 30.00 -8.84 14.56
C ARG A 98 28.57 -8.70 15.12
N PRO A 99 27.57 -9.41 14.58
CA PRO A 99 26.21 -9.36 15.10
C PRO A 99 26.09 -10.17 16.41
N PRO A 100 25.01 -9.96 17.18
CA PRO A 100 24.64 -10.86 18.28
C PRO A 100 24.22 -12.25 17.75
N ASP A 101 23.96 -13.19 18.66
CA ASP A 101 23.54 -14.55 18.30
C ASP A 101 22.26 -14.57 17.46
N LEU A 102 21.28 -13.76 17.88
CA LEU A 102 19.96 -13.67 17.27
C LEU A 102 19.61 -12.21 16.94
N LEU A 103 18.99 -12.04 15.77
CA LEU A 103 18.34 -10.79 15.37
C LEU A 103 16.93 -11.11 14.86
N PHE A 104 16.10 -10.09 14.77
CA PHE A 104 14.68 -10.24 14.45
C PHE A 104 14.27 -9.37 13.27
N HIS A 105 13.36 -9.92 12.46
CA HIS A 105 12.75 -9.23 11.33
C HIS A 105 11.25 -9.49 11.31
N ALA A 106 10.47 -8.52 10.84
CA ALA A 106 9.04 -8.67 10.66
C ALA A 106 8.67 -8.46 9.18
N ALA A 107 8.36 -9.55 8.52
CA ALA A 107 8.00 -9.57 7.10
C ALA A 107 6.50 -9.35 6.88
N ARG A 108 6.13 -8.85 5.70
CA ARG A 108 4.71 -8.79 5.28
C ARG A 108 4.22 -10.21 5.00
N ARG A 109 2.97 -10.52 5.35
CA ARG A 109 2.40 -11.87 5.09
C ARG A 109 2.47 -12.27 3.62
N LYS A 110 2.21 -11.31 2.72
CA LYS A 110 2.27 -11.54 1.27
C LYS A 110 3.69 -11.81 0.74
N ALA A 111 4.72 -11.31 1.42
CA ALA A 111 6.11 -11.54 1.02
C ALA A 111 6.70 -12.82 1.62
N TYR A 112 6.06 -13.37 2.66
CA TYR A 112 6.61 -14.47 3.42
C TYR A 112 6.83 -15.78 2.61
N PRO A 113 5.92 -16.21 1.70
CA PRO A 113 6.20 -17.37 0.85
C PRO A 113 7.47 -17.20 0.01
N VAL A 114 7.62 -16.04 -0.64
CA VAL A 114 8.82 -15.73 -1.44
C VAL A 114 10.08 -15.68 -0.58
N ILE A 115 9.98 -15.13 0.64
CA ILE A 115 11.11 -15.10 1.57
C ILE A 115 11.57 -16.51 1.93
N LEU A 116 10.64 -17.46 2.14
CA LEU A 116 10.99 -18.85 2.45
C LEU A 116 11.70 -19.56 1.29
N GLU A 117 11.39 -19.20 0.05
CA GLU A 117 11.98 -19.80 -1.15
C GLU A 117 13.31 -19.12 -1.54
N GLU A 118 13.33 -17.80 -1.61
CA GLU A 118 14.46 -17.01 -2.15
C GLU A 118 15.40 -16.43 -1.08
N GLY A 119 14.97 -16.44 0.18
CA GLY A 119 15.66 -15.81 1.29
C GLY A 119 15.19 -14.39 1.57
N LEU A 120 15.77 -13.76 2.60
CA LEU A 120 15.49 -12.36 2.91
C LEU A 120 16.31 -11.48 1.99
N ARG A 121 15.60 -10.73 1.15
CA ARG A 121 16.16 -9.75 0.22
C ARG A 121 15.65 -8.36 0.55
N PRO A 122 16.43 -7.32 0.25
CA PRO A 122 16.04 -5.97 0.55
C PRO A 122 15.04 -5.50 -0.53
N GLY A 123 14.12 -4.62 -0.12
CA GLY A 123 13.08 -4.10 -1.02
C GLY A 123 13.54 -2.86 -1.77
N ALA A 124 12.91 -1.72 -1.47
CA ALA A 124 13.29 -0.42 -2.04
C ALA A 124 14.58 0.19 -1.43
N ARG A 125 15.18 -0.48 -0.44
CA ARG A 125 16.41 -0.06 0.25
C ARG A 125 17.52 -1.04 -0.14
N PRO A 126 18.81 -0.67 0.02
CA PRO A 126 19.92 -1.59 -0.25
C PRO A 126 20.08 -2.69 0.81
N PHE A 127 19.51 -2.51 2.01
CA PHE A 127 19.68 -3.43 3.14
C PHE A 127 18.35 -3.92 3.72
N VAL A 128 18.38 -5.14 4.28
CA VAL A 128 17.36 -5.68 5.18
C VAL A 128 17.65 -5.17 6.59
N LEU A 129 16.64 -4.54 7.21
CA LEU A 129 16.72 -4.10 8.60
C LEU A 129 16.40 -5.26 9.53
N LEU A 130 17.29 -5.47 10.49
CA LEU A 130 17.22 -6.43 11.56
C LEU A 130 17.33 -5.70 12.90
N PHE A 131 16.65 -6.22 13.93
CA PHE A 131 16.62 -5.60 15.25
C PHE A 131 17.02 -6.61 16.32
N PRO A 132 17.78 -6.21 17.35
CA PRO A 132 18.05 -7.07 18.51
C PRO A 132 16.80 -7.19 19.40
N ASP A 133 15.90 -6.22 19.36
CA ASP A 133 14.65 -6.22 20.11
C ASP A 133 13.48 -6.74 19.25
N ARG A 134 12.73 -7.67 19.84
CA ARG A 134 11.57 -8.31 19.21
C ARG A 134 10.42 -7.32 19.00
N ASP A 135 10.17 -6.45 19.97
CA ASP A 135 9.03 -5.54 19.93
C ASP A 135 9.26 -4.43 18.90
N MET A 136 10.50 -3.94 18.78
CA MET A 136 10.91 -3.04 17.71
C MET A 136 10.71 -3.66 16.32
N ALA A 137 11.17 -4.90 16.10
CA ALA A 137 10.97 -5.58 14.83
C ALA A 137 9.48 -5.68 14.47
N LEU A 138 8.64 -6.10 15.41
CA LEU A 138 7.18 -6.19 15.21
C LEU A 138 6.53 -4.82 14.97
N ARG A 139 6.93 -3.80 15.73
CA ARG A 139 6.45 -2.42 15.58
C ARG A 139 6.73 -1.89 14.16
N VAL A 140 7.97 -2.01 13.69
CA VAL A 140 8.36 -1.60 12.33
C VAL A 140 7.63 -2.41 11.26
N GLY A 141 7.47 -3.71 11.47
CA GLY A 141 6.68 -4.58 10.57
C GLY A 141 5.21 -4.17 10.46
N ARG A 142 4.58 -3.79 11.58
CA ARG A 142 3.17 -3.39 11.67
C ARG A 142 2.82 -2.14 10.87
N ARG A 143 3.80 -1.26 10.61
CA ARG A 143 3.64 -0.10 9.71
C ARG A 143 3.23 -0.51 8.30
N ARG A 144 3.66 -1.69 7.87
CA ARG A 144 3.49 -2.18 6.50
C ARG A 144 2.41 -3.27 6.38
N ASP A 145 2.24 -4.10 7.40
CA ASP A 145 1.19 -5.12 7.48
C ASP A 145 0.71 -5.23 8.93
N PRO A 146 -0.58 -5.05 9.25
CA PRO A 146 -1.09 -5.11 10.63
C PRO A 146 -0.73 -6.40 11.39
N ASN A 147 -0.59 -7.51 10.66
CA ASN A 147 -0.23 -8.81 11.22
C ASN A 147 1.04 -9.33 10.52
N PRO A 148 2.22 -8.76 10.80
CA PRO A 148 3.44 -9.17 10.12
C PRO A 148 3.88 -10.56 10.60
N VAL A 149 4.61 -11.27 9.74
CA VAL A 149 5.23 -12.56 10.07
C VAL A 149 6.56 -12.28 10.77
N PHE A 150 6.69 -12.78 11.99
CA PHE A 150 7.91 -12.66 12.77
C PHE A 150 8.93 -13.70 12.35
N LEU A 151 10.17 -13.26 12.11
CA LEU A 151 11.30 -14.09 11.72
C LEU A 151 12.44 -13.92 12.71
N THR A 152 13.05 -15.04 13.07
CA THR A 152 14.27 -15.09 13.90
C THR A 152 15.44 -15.42 13.00
N VAL A 153 16.45 -14.54 12.96
CA VAL A 153 17.69 -14.68 12.20
C VAL A 153 18.79 -15.18 13.11
N ARG A 154 19.49 -16.25 12.70
CA ARG A 154 20.68 -16.77 13.39
C ARG A 154 21.91 -15.96 12.98
N ALA A 155 22.00 -14.73 13.45
CA ALA A 155 22.92 -13.73 12.91
C ALA A 155 24.40 -14.09 13.12
N LYS A 156 24.77 -14.64 14.28
CA LYS A 156 26.14 -15.15 14.50
C LYS A 156 26.50 -16.28 13.53
N SER A 157 25.61 -17.27 13.37
CA SER A 157 25.85 -18.38 12.45
C SER A 157 25.94 -17.91 11.00
N ALA A 158 25.16 -16.91 10.61
CA ALA A 158 25.27 -16.26 9.31
C ALA A 158 26.63 -15.55 9.15
N SER A 159 27.09 -14.83 10.18
CA SER A 159 28.40 -14.17 10.17
C SER A 159 29.56 -15.17 10.07
N ASP A 160 29.48 -16.30 10.77
CA ASP A 160 30.47 -17.38 10.69
C ASP A 160 30.48 -18.07 9.31
N GLN A 161 29.38 -17.97 8.56
CA GLN A 161 29.26 -18.43 7.17
C GLN A 161 29.67 -17.36 6.14
N GLY A 162 30.21 -16.21 6.59
CA GLY A 162 30.73 -15.14 5.72
C GLY A 162 29.73 -14.03 5.39
N VAL A 163 28.54 -14.02 5.98
CA VAL A 163 27.60 -12.91 5.81
C VAL A 163 28.09 -11.67 6.57
N VAL A 164 28.20 -10.55 5.87
CA VAL A 164 28.59 -9.28 6.46
C VAL A 164 27.37 -8.58 7.04
N PHE A 165 27.49 -8.15 8.30
CA PHE A 165 26.50 -7.32 8.97
C PHE A 165 27.07 -5.93 9.18
N PHE A 166 26.23 -4.92 9.03
CA PHE A 166 26.56 -3.55 9.40
C PHE A 166 25.67 -3.10 10.55
N ARG A 167 26.08 -2.06 11.25
CA ARG A 167 25.28 -1.45 12.31
C ARG A 167 24.98 0.00 11.99
N PHE A 168 23.73 0.38 12.18
CA PHE A 168 23.30 1.76 12.19
C PHE A 168 22.89 2.14 13.61
N LEU A 169 23.64 3.08 14.20
CA LEU A 169 23.53 3.51 15.59
C LEU A 169 23.54 2.31 16.56
N GLU A 170 22.59 2.21 17.47
CA GLU A 170 22.59 1.17 18.52
C GLU A 170 21.64 0.03 18.22
N THR A 171 20.50 0.32 17.59
CA THR A 171 19.35 -0.60 17.56
C THR A 171 19.06 -1.24 16.21
N ILE A 172 19.74 -0.82 15.14
CA ILE A 172 19.49 -1.33 13.77
C ILE A 172 20.73 -2.05 13.24
N TYR A 173 20.52 -3.31 12.85
CA TYR A 173 21.49 -4.11 12.11
C TYR A 173 21.06 -4.23 10.65
N LEU A 174 22.03 -4.22 9.75
CA LEU A 174 21.83 -4.22 8.31
C LEU A 174 22.51 -5.44 7.71
N VAL A 175 21.85 -6.06 6.74
CA VAL A 175 22.42 -7.13 5.92
C VAL A 175 21.92 -6.97 4.50
N GLU A 176 22.76 -7.27 3.51
CA GLU A 176 22.35 -7.19 2.10
C GLU A 176 21.31 -8.26 1.77
N SER A 177 21.60 -9.52 2.09
CA SER A 177 20.65 -10.61 1.92
C SER A 177 20.97 -11.79 2.85
N LEU A 178 19.97 -12.64 3.12
CA LEU A 178 20.13 -13.87 3.89
C LEU A 178 19.47 -15.04 3.19
N ALA A 179 20.17 -16.18 3.12
CA ALA A 179 19.62 -17.42 2.62
C ALA A 179 18.49 -17.96 3.52
N PRO A 180 17.53 -18.74 2.96
CA PRO A 180 16.45 -19.37 3.72
C PRO A 180 16.88 -20.17 4.96
N SER A 181 18.06 -20.80 4.92
CA SER A 181 18.60 -21.62 6.01
C SER A 181 19.03 -20.82 7.24
N LEU A 182 19.21 -19.50 7.11
CA LEU A 182 19.76 -18.62 8.14
C LEU A 182 18.70 -17.95 9.02
N PHE A 183 17.42 -18.17 8.74
CA PHE A 183 16.33 -17.69 9.56
C PHE A 183 15.26 -18.76 9.79
N THR A 184 14.36 -18.49 10.72
CA THR A 184 13.24 -19.37 11.04
C THR A 184 11.98 -18.52 11.22
N GLY A 185 10.88 -18.98 10.65
CA GLY A 185 9.57 -18.37 10.79
C GLY A 185 8.48 -19.41 10.98
N PRO A 186 7.22 -19.00 11.24
CA PRO A 186 6.11 -19.92 11.38
C PRO A 186 5.85 -20.69 10.07
N PRO A 187 5.44 -21.97 10.10
CA PRO A 187 5.11 -22.68 8.87
C PRO A 187 4.00 -21.95 8.11
N LEU A 188 4.06 -21.95 6.78
CA LEU A 188 2.96 -21.42 5.97
C LEU A 188 1.67 -22.18 6.34
N PRO A 189 0.53 -21.49 6.50
CA PRO A 189 -0.74 -22.17 6.61
C PRO A 189 -0.89 -23.04 5.35
N LYS A 190 -1.15 -24.35 5.53
CA LYS A 190 -1.53 -25.21 4.41
C LYS A 190 -2.69 -24.51 3.70
N GLU A 191 -2.54 -24.22 2.42
CA GLU A 191 -3.64 -23.76 1.58
C GLU A 191 -4.80 -24.74 1.82
N LYS A 192 -5.86 -24.28 2.47
CA LYS A 192 -7.14 -24.95 2.30
C LYS A 192 -7.41 -24.79 0.82
N GLU A 193 -7.50 -25.92 0.12
CA GLU A 193 -8.00 -25.95 -1.26
C GLU A 193 -9.16 -24.96 -1.33
N PRO A 194 -9.16 -24.02 -2.31
CA PRO A 194 -10.27 -23.12 -2.46
C PRO A 194 -11.52 -23.99 -2.42
N PRO A 195 -12.51 -23.70 -1.56
CA PRO A 195 -13.68 -24.56 -1.45
C PRO A 195 -14.16 -24.77 -2.87
N GLU A 196 -14.19 -26.03 -3.31
CA GLU A 196 -14.79 -26.39 -4.59
C GLU A 196 -16.01 -25.51 -4.72
N LYS A 197 -16.08 -24.71 -5.79
CA LYS A 197 -17.24 -23.88 -6.08
C LYS A 197 -18.42 -24.84 -6.07
N LYS A 198 -19.12 -24.95 -4.93
CA LYS A 198 -20.40 -25.64 -4.86
C LYS A 198 -21.21 -24.92 -5.91
N ALA A 199 -21.57 -25.67 -6.95
CA ALA A 199 -22.40 -25.19 -8.04
C ALA A 199 -23.52 -24.35 -7.40
N ARG A 200 -23.58 -23.08 -7.79
CA ARG A 200 -24.70 -22.22 -7.43
C ARG A 200 -25.96 -23.01 -7.80
N PRO A 201 -26.95 -23.20 -6.92
CA PRO A 201 -28.21 -23.79 -7.34
C PRO A 201 -28.70 -22.97 -8.53
N GLU A 202 -28.90 -23.63 -9.67
CA GLU A 202 -29.48 -22.99 -10.85
C GLU A 202 -30.80 -22.37 -10.42
N THR A 203 -30.87 -21.04 -10.50
CA THR A 203 -32.11 -20.33 -10.22
C THR A 203 -33.05 -20.63 -11.38
N PRO A 204 -34.31 -21.06 -11.13
CA PRO A 204 -35.26 -21.28 -12.21
C PRO A 204 -35.35 -20.02 -13.08
N PRO A 205 -35.41 -20.15 -14.42
CA PRO A 205 -35.42 -19.01 -15.32
C PRO A 205 -36.61 -18.11 -14.99
N GLN A 206 -36.35 -16.87 -14.59
CA GLN A 206 -37.41 -15.90 -14.35
C GLN A 206 -38.09 -15.54 -15.69
N PRO A 207 -39.43 -15.42 -15.74
CA PRO A 207 -40.11 -15.00 -16.94
C PRO A 207 -39.71 -13.55 -17.29
N PRO A 208 -39.62 -13.21 -18.59
CA PRO A 208 -39.25 -11.87 -19.00
C PRO A 208 -40.27 -10.84 -18.47
N THR A 209 -39.77 -9.82 -17.79
CA THR A 209 -40.59 -8.66 -17.35
C THR A 209 -41.19 -7.93 -18.55
N PRO A 210 -42.42 -7.38 -18.45
CA PRO A 210 -43.03 -6.61 -19.53
C PRO A 210 -42.12 -5.44 -19.94
N GLY A 211 -41.64 -5.46 -21.19
CA GLY A 211 -40.73 -4.44 -21.74
C GLY A 211 -39.29 -4.91 -21.99
N SER A 212 -38.89 -6.12 -21.58
CA SER A 212 -37.58 -6.67 -21.95
C SER A 212 -37.65 -7.38 -23.31
N PHE A 213 -37.05 -6.78 -24.35
CA PHE A 213 -36.82 -7.43 -25.64
C PHE A 213 -35.44 -8.11 -25.60
N ILE A 214 -35.40 -9.45 -25.67
CA ILE A 214 -34.14 -10.19 -25.78
C ILE A 214 -33.79 -10.27 -27.27
N LEU A 215 -32.70 -9.61 -27.67
CA LEU A 215 -32.16 -9.75 -29.02
C LEU A 215 -31.53 -11.14 -29.13
N GLN A 216 -32.19 -12.06 -29.82
CA GLN A 216 -31.64 -13.38 -30.14
C GLN A 216 -30.87 -13.29 -31.47
N PRO A 217 -29.53 -13.42 -31.47
CA PRO A 217 -28.71 -13.26 -32.68
C PRO A 217 -28.89 -14.38 -33.71
N ASP A 218 -29.56 -15.48 -33.35
CA ASP A 218 -29.61 -16.70 -34.18
C ASP A 218 -30.96 -16.93 -34.85
N ARG A 219 -31.87 -15.95 -34.80
CA ARG A 219 -33.13 -16.04 -35.54
C ARG A 219 -32.84 -15.78 -37.03
N ARG A 220 -32.47 -16.84 -37.75
CA ARG A 220 -32.54 -16.87 -39.21
C ARG A 220 -33.96 -16.51 -39.61
N VAL A 221 -34.10 -15.38 -40.30
CA VAL A 221 -35.35 -15.02 -40.97
C VAL A 221 -35.48 -15.98 -42.14
N GLU A 222 -36.20 -17.08 -41.94
CA GLU A 222 -36.72 -17.89 -43.04
C GLU A 222 -37.70 -17.01 -43.83
N PRO A 223 -37.49 -16.78 -45.14
CA PRO A 223 -38.44 -16.05 -45.94
C PRO A 223 -39.62 -16.98 -46.22
N ASP A 224 -40.69 -16.85 -45.43
CA ASP A 224 -41.92 -17.58 -45.69
C ASP A 224 -42.53 -17.08 -47.01
N GLY A 225 -42.48 -17.94 -48.02
CA GLY A 225 -42.97 -17.67 -49.35
C GLY A 225 -44.48 -17.51 -49.33
N ARG A 226 -44.95 -16.25 -49.42
CA ARG A 226 -46.27 -15.96 -49.96
C ARG A 226 -46.17 -15.02 -51.15
N SER A 227 -46.50 -15.63 -52.29
CA SER A 227 -46.75 -15.11 -53.63
C SER A 227 -47.09 -13.62 -53.73
N SER A 228 -46.49 -13.00 -54.74
CA SER A 228 -46.86 -11.72 -55.32
C SER A 228 -48.36 -11.57 -55.55
N LYS A 229 -48.97 -10.52 -54.98
CA LYS A 229 -50.13 -9.86 -55.59
C LYS A 229 -50.00 -8.34 -55.50
N LYS A 230 -49.78 -7.78 -56.69
CA LYS A 230 -50.00 -6.40 -57.13
C LYS A 230 -51.05 -5.64 -56.29
N ARG A 231 -50.67 -4.44 -55.84
CA ARG A 231 -51.55 -3.41 -55.25
C ARG A 231 -52.81 -3.20 -56.10
N LYS A 232 -53.99 -3.22 -55.48
CA LYS A 232 -55.18 -2.51 -55.97
C LYS A 232 -55.38 -1.23 -55.14
N LYS A 233 -55.53 -0.13 -55.88
CA LYS A 233 -55.83 1.23 -55.43
C LYS A 233 -57.26 1.24 -54.89
N GLY A 234 -57.48 1.45 -53.59
CA GLY A 234 -58.86 1.64 -53.09
C GLY A 234 -59.17 1.48 -51.60
N ASP A 235 -58.37 0.80 -50.77
CA ASP A 235 -58.78 0.52 -49.39
C ASP A 235 -58.04 1.38 -48.35
N VAL A 236 -58.73 2.42 -47.88
CA VAL A 236 -58.33 3.20 -46.70
C VAL A 236 -58.92 2.50 -45.47
N PRO A 237 -58.09 2.05 -44.50
CA PRO A 237 -58.57 1.39 -43.28
C PRO A 237 -59.47 2.31 -42.43
N ASP A 238 -60.58 1.77 -41.95
CA ASP A 238 -61.70 2.50 -41.33
C ASP A 238 -61.32 3.24 -40.02
N TRP A 239 -60.28 2.80 -39.33
CA TRP A 239 -59.74 3.50 -38.15
C TRP A 239 -59.13 4.88 -38.48
N LYS A 240 -58.71 5.11 -39.74
CA LYS A 240 -58.23 6.42 -40.22
C LYS A 240 -59.36 7.38 -40.63
N ARG A 241 -60.61 6.91 -40.78
CA ARG A 241 -61.79 7.77 -40.94
C ARG A 241 -62.34 8.23 -39.58
N ALA A 242 -62.27 7.38 -38.56
CA ALA A 242 -62.68 7.71 -37.19
C ALA A 242 -61.79 8.78 -36.52
N SER A 243 -60.49 8.81 -36.82
CA SER A 243 -59.56 9.80 -36.25
C SER A 243 -59.72 11.22 -36.82
N ARG A 244 -60.29 11.37 -38.04
CA ARG A 244 -60.54 12.68 -38.68
C ARG A 244 -61.87 13.33 -38.24
N LYS A 245 -62.83 12.55 -37.72
CA LYS A 245 -64.09 13.07 -37.16
C LYS A 245 -63.88 13.64 -35.75
N MET A 246 -63.09 12.95 -34.92
CA MET A 246 -62.77 13.42 -33.54
C MET A 246 -61.85 14.65 -33.46
N ARG A 247 -61.16 15.03 -34.54
CA ARG A 247 -60.37 16.27 -34.61
C ARG A 247 -61.15 17.49 -35.10
N ARG A 248 -62.39 17.33 -35.59
CA ARG A 248 -63.27 18.45 -35.98
C ARG A 248 -64.34 18.81 -34.92
N GLU A 249 -64.54 17.98 -33.90
CA GLU A 249 -65.48 18.24 -32.79
C GLU A 249 -64.80 18.70 -31.48
N LYS A 250 -63.46 18.82 -31.46
CA LYS A 250 -62.67 19.33 -30.31
C LYS A 250 -61.80 20.55 -30.66
N GLY A 251 -62.24 21.31 -31.66
CA GLY A 251 -61.65 22.59 -32.09
C GLY A 251 -62.74 23.55 -32.55
N GLY A 252 -63.78 23.68 -31.72
CA GLY A 252 -64.73 24.80 -31.71
C GLY A 252 -64.53 25.57 -30.41
#